data_AF-A0A953RPW0-F1
#
_entry.id   AF-A0A953RPW0-F1
#
_cell.length_a   1.000
_cell.length_b   1.000
_cell.length_c   1.000
_cell.angle_alpha   90.00
_cell.angle_beta   90.00
_cell.angle_gamma   90.00
#
_symmetry.space_group_name_H-M   'P 1'
#
loop_
_entity.id
_entity.type
_entity.pdbx_description
1 polymer ?
#
loop_
_entity_poly.entity_id
_entity_poly.type
_entity_poly.pdbx_seq_one_letter_code
_entity_poly.pdbx_strand_id
1 'polypeptide(L)'
;MKRVTGIGGIFFKAQNPQALYQWYEKHLGIPRASDGTSATFEWREVDEPEAKGMTVWSIFPRDTSYFDPSSAPFMINYRVDDLDALLAALQEKGVQIDPHREDYDYGRFAW
;
A
#
# COMPACT_ATOMS: atom_id res chain seq x y z
N MET A 1 0.95 -21.43 -4.82
CA MET A 1 0.65 -20.07 -4.31
C MET A 1 1.27 -19.04 -5.25
N LYS A 2 0.44 -18.22 -5.90
CA LYS A 2 0.91 -16.99 -6.54
C LYS A 2 1.21 -16.02 -5.40
N ARG A 3 2.49 -15.74 -5.10
CA ARG A 3 2.83 -15.00 -3.87
C ARG A 3 2.28 -13.58 -3.89
N VAL A 4 2.72 -12.78 -4.86
CA VAL A 4 2.28 -11.41 -5.05
C VAL A 4 1.38 -11.38 -6.27
N THR A 5 0.21 -10.78 -6.13
CA THR A 5 -0.81 -10.62 -7.18
C THR A 5 -0.85 -9.20 -7.73
N GLY A 6 -0.32 -8.23 -6.99
CA GLY A 6 -0.21 -6.84 -7.44
C GLY A 6 0.32 -5.90 -6.37
N ILE A 7 0.16 -4.60 -6.61
CA ILE A 7 0.47 -3.55 -5.64
C ILE A 7 -0.85 -3.15 -4.96
N GLY A 8 -0.90 -3.23 -3.64
CA GLY A 8 -2.01 -2.74 -2.82
C GLY A 8 -1.84 -1.27 -2.47
N GLY A 9 -0.60 -0.82 -2.26
CA GLY A 9 -0.34 0.58 -2.03
C GLY A 9 1.09 1.05 -2.27
N ILE A 10 1.23 2.34 -2.53
CA ILE A 10 2.50 3.07 -2.61
C ILE A 10 2.41 4.23 -1.63
N PHE A 11 3.30 4.21 -0.64
CA PHE A 11 3.34 5.20 0.42
C PHE A 11 4.71 5.85 0.44
N PHE A 12 4.78 7.18 0.51
CA PHE A 12 6.07 7.86 0.54
C PHE A 12 6.03 9.19 1.27
N LYS A 13 7.19 9.57 1.80
CA LYS A 13 7.35 10.76 2.63
C LYS A 13 7.67 11.99 1.79
N ALA A 14 7.10 13.13 2.15
CA ALA A 14 7.39 14.44 1.55
C ALA A 14 7.49 15.54 2.62
N GLN A 15 8.29 16.58 2.34
CA GLN A 15 8.39 17.74 3.24
C GLN A 15 7.06 18.50 3.36
N ASN A 16 6.31 18.62 2.26
CA ASN A 16 5.00 19.25 2.22
C ASN A 16 4.03 18.37 1.42
N PRO A 17 3.37 17.39 2.07
CA PRO A 17 2.45 16.48 1.40
C PRO A 17 1.30 17.22 0.70
N GLN A 18 0.76 18.27 1.34
CA GLN A 18 -0.36 19.04 0.79
C GLN A 18 0.01 19.76 -0.51
N ALA A 19 1.16 20.43 -0.55
CA ALA A 19 1.63 21.07 -1.78
C ALA A 19 1.92 20.05 -2.88
N LEU A 20 2.45 18.87 -2.51
CA LEU A 20 2.75 17.81 -3.47
C LEU A 20 1.46 17.21 -4.04
N TYR A 21 0.45 16.95 -3.22
CA TYR A 21 -0.88 16.54 -3.69
C TYR A 21 -1.47 17.56 -4.66
N GLN A 22 -1.48 18.84 -4.30
CA GLN A 22 -2.00 19.91 -5.16
C GLN A 22 -1.27 19.95 -6.51
N TRP A 23 0.04 19.71 -6.51
CA TRP A 23 0.81 19.63 -7.74
C TRP A 23 0.36 18.43 -8.59
N TYR A 24 0.24 17.24 -8.00
CA TYR A 24 -0.22 16.04 -8.70
C TYR A 24 -1.66 16.15 -9.22
N GLU A 25 -2.57 16.73 -8.44
CA GLU A 25 -3.94 17.03 -8.86
C GLU A 25 -3.95 17.98 -10.07
N LYS A 26 -3.22 19.11 -9.96
CA LYS A 26 -3.22 20.14 -11.00
C LYS A 26 -2.57 19.68 -12.30
N HIS A 27 -1.48 18.92 -12.20
CA HIS A 27 -0.62 18.65 -13.35
C HIS A 27 -0.80 17.25 -13.92
N LEU A 28 -1.10 16.26 -13.09
CA LEU A 28 -1.29 14.87 -13.52
C LEU A 28 -2.75 14.38 -13.39
N GLY A 29 -3.63 15.18 -12.79
CA GLY A 29 -5.04 14.82 -12.62
C GLY A 29 -5.27 13.67 -11.65
N ILE A 30 -4.36 13.41 -10.71
CA ILE A 30 -4.53 12.36 -9.69
C ILE A 30 -5.55 12.87 -8.66
N PRO A 31 -6.77 12.32 -8.62
CA PRO A 31 -7.80 12.83 -7.73
C PRO A 31 -7.57 12.31 -6.32
N ARG A 32 -7.61 13.20 -5.35
CA ARG A 32 -7.49 12.83 -3.95
C ARG A 32 -8.80 12.24 -3.42
N ALA A 33 -8.68 11.26 -2.55
CA ALA A 33 -9.78 10.69 -1.80
C ALA A 33 -10.37 11.73 -0.83
N SER A 34 -11.57 11.44 -0.35
CA SER A 34 -12.31 12.31 0.58
C SER A 34 -11.61 12.54 1.92
N ASP A 35 -10.71 11.64 2.32
CA ASP A 35 -9.87 11.77 3.52
C ASP A 35 -8.83 12.91 3.42
N GLY A 36 -8.57 13.42 2.21
CA GLY A 36 -7.61 14.48 1.98
C GLY A 36 -6.14 14.03 2.00
N THR A 37 -5.88 12.74 2.19
CA THR A 37 -4.56 12.17 2.50
C THR A 37 -4.17 10.97 1.66
N SER A 38 -5.03 10.54 0.73
CA SER A 38 -4.72 9.48 -0.23
C SER A 38 -5.28 9.76 -1.63
N ALA A 39 -4.85 9.00 -2.62
CA ALA A 39 -5.49 8.83 -3.92
C ALA A 39 -5.63 7.34 -4.21
N THR A 40 -6.59 6.96 -5.04
CA THR A 40 -6.87 5.57 -5.36
C THR A 40 -6.91 5.36 -6.86
N PHE A 41 -6.18 4.36 -7.33
CA PHE A 41 -6.24 3.91 -8.71
C PHE A 41 -7.03 2.61 -8.78
N GLU A 42 -8.25 2.67 -9.29
CA GLU A 42 -9.07 1.49 -9.53
C GLU A 42 -8.66 0.77 -10.81
N TRP A 43 -8.72 -0.54 -10.79
CA TRP A 43 -8.35 -1.38 -11.92
C TRP A 43 -9.11 -2.71 -11.88
N ARG A 44 -9.01 -3.50 -12.96
CA ARG A 44 -9.61 -4.85 -13.07
C ARG A 44 -8.55 -5.88 -13.40
N GLU A 45 -8.70 -7.09 -12.89
CA GLU A 45 -7.81 -8.20 -13.25
C GLU A 45 -8.00 -8.54 -14.74
N VAL A 46 -6.89 -8.87 -15.43
CA VAL A 46 -6.93 -9.19 -16.87
C VAL A 46 -7.70 -10.49 -17.13
N ASP A 47 -7.45 -11.49 -16.28
CA ASP A 47 -8.04 -12.83 -16.43
C ASP A 47 -9.45 -12.92 -15.82
N GLU A 48 -9.78 -12.00 -14.90
CA GLU A 48 -11.09 -11.92 -14.23
C GLU A 48 -11.61 -10.47 -14.27
N PRO A 49 -12.16 -10.00 -15.41
CA PRO A 49 -12.51 -8.59 -15.58
C PRO A 49 -13.55 -8.06 -14.57
N GLU A 50 -14.37 -8.93 -13.97
CA GLU A 50 -15.31 -8.53 -12.92
C GLU A 50 -14.66 -8.30 -11.56
N ALA A 51 -13.48 -8.88 -11.32
CA ALA A 51 -12.70 -8.64 -10.13
C ALA A 51 -12.10 -7.23 -10.19
N LYS A 52 -12.57 -6.35 -9.31
CA LYS A 52 -12.02 -5.00 -9.12
C LYS A 52 -10.90 -5.03 -8.11
N GLY A 53 -9.82 -4.34 -8.42
CA GLY A 53 -8.73 -4.03 -7.53
C GLY A 53 -8.57 -2.52 -7.38
N MET A 54 -7.82 -2.13 -6.37
CA MET A 54 -7.37 -0.75 -6.23
C MET A 54 -5.95 -0.71 -5.71
N THR A 55 -5.23 0.33 -6.11
CA THR A 55 -3.92 0.69 -5.56
C THR A 55 -4.06 1.99 -4.81
N VAL A 56 -3.77 1.96 -3.50
CA VAL A 56 -3.71 3.15 -2.67
C VAL A 56 -2.41 3.89 -2.95
N TRP A 57 -2.47 5.20 -3.06
CA TRP A 57 -1.31 6.04 -3.26
C TRP A 57 -1.36 7.17 -2.24
N SER A 58 -0.39 7.23 -1.34
CA SER A 58 -0.44 8.21 -0.25
C SER A 58 0.91 8.84 0.10
N ILE A 59 0.85 10.14 0.39
CA ILE A 59 1.98 10.99 0.75
C ILE A 59 1.91 11.34 2.23
N PHE A 60 2.97 11.01 2.95
CA PHE A 60 3.09 11.22 4.38
C PHE A 60 4.03 12.39 4.70
N PRO A 61 3.87 13.05 5.87
CA PRO A 61 4.86 13.99 6.38
C PRO A 61 6.24 13.34 6.50
N ARG A 62 7.29 14.12 6.23
CA ARG A 62 8.69 13.64 6.28
C ARG A 62 9.09 13.07 7.64
N ASP A 63 8.52 13.60 8.71
CA ASP A 63 8.78 13.28 10.11
C ASP A 63 7.80 12.25 10.70
N THR A 64 6.94 11.62 9.89
CA THR A 64 6.06 10.54 10.37
C THR A 64 6.87 9.35 10.89
N SER A 65 6.40 8.75 11.99
CA SER A 65 6.85 7.47 12.53
C SER A 65 6.15 6.25 11.92
N TYR A 66 5.21 6.45 10.99
CA TYR A 66 4.42 5.36 10.40
C TYR A 66 5.26 4.29 9.68
N PHE A 67 6.48 4.64 9.25
CA PHE A 67 7.38 3.76 8.50
C PHE A 67 8.41 3.09 9.40
N ASP A 68 8.39 3.40 10.69
CA ASP A 68 9.35 2.86 11.65
C ASP A 68 9.18 1.33 11.74
N PRO A 69 10.29 0.58 11.93
CA PRO A 69 11.66 1.06 12.17
C PRO A 69 12.45 1.38 10.89
N SER A 70 11.83 1.36 9.71
CA SER A 70 12.51 1.60 8.45
C SER A 70 12.91 3.08 8.29
N SER A 71 14.13 3.32 7.84
CA SER A 71 14.61 4.64 7.44
C SER A 71 14.29 4.98 5.98
N ALA A 72 13.66 4.07 5.25
CA ALA A 72 13.28 4.30 3.85
C ALA A 72 12.22 5.42 3.76
N PRO A 73 12.32 6.31 2.76
CA PRO A 73 11.33 7.37 2.57
C PRO A 73 10.06 6.86 1.87
N PHE A 74 9.92 5.55 1.64
CA PHE A 74 8.77 4.95 0.99
C PHE A 74 8.51 3.52 1.51
N MET A 75 7.31 3.03 1.26
CA MET A 75 6.83 1.69 1.55
C MET A 75 5.95 1.24 0.38
N ILE A 76 6.12 0.00 -0.05
CA ILE A 76 5.27 -0.65 -1.06
C ILE A 76 4.49 -1.73 -0.35
N ASN A 77 3.17 -1.66 -0.43
CA ASN A 77 2.29 -2.72 0.03
C ASN A 77 1.91 -3.60 -1.15
N TYR A 78 2.13 -4.90 -1.01
CA TYR A 78 1.81 -5.89 -2.03
C TYR A 78 0.47 -6.56 -1.73
N ARG A 79 -0.34 -6.77 -2.77
CA ARG A 79 -1.48 -7.70 -2.72
C ARG A 79 -0.95 -9.12 -2.87
N VAL A 80 -1.50 -10.03 -2.07
CA VAL A 80 -1.09 -11.43 -2.03
C VAL A 80 -2.31 -12.31 -2.14
N ASP A 81 -2.14 -13.48 -2.76
CA ASP A 81 -3.20 -14.46 -3.00
C ASP A 81 -3.70 -15.07 -1.68
N ASP A 82 -2.75 -15.45 -0.82
CA ASP A 82 -3.01 -16.01 0.51
C ASP A 82 -1.97 -15.46 1.48
N LEU A 83 -2.42 -14.58 2.38
CA LEU A 83 -1.56 -13.92 3.36
C LEU A 83 -0.98 -14.92 4.36
N ASP A 84 -1.79 -15.85 4.86
CA ASP A 84 -1.38 -16.79 5.91
C ASP A 84 -0.36 -17.80 5.36
N ALA A 85 -0.63 -18.34 4.16
CA ALA A 85 0.30 -19.25 3.49
C ALA A 85 1.61 -18.54 3.09
N LEU A 86 1.56 -17.26 2.70
CA LEU A 86 2.77 -16.50 2.40
C LEU A 86 3.62 -16.28 3.67
N LEU A 87 2.99 -15.86 4.77
CA LEU A 87 3.68 -15.63 6.04
C LEU A 87 4.32 -16.92 6.56
N ALA A 88 3.61 -18.06 6.49
CA ALA A 88 4.18 -19.36 6.84
C ALA A 88 5.41 -19.69 5.99
N ALA A 89 5.32 -19.52 4.67
CA ALA A 89 6.44 -19.79 3.75
C ALA A 89 7.63 -18.83 3.94
N LEU A 90 7.40 -17.60 4.41
CA LEU A 90 8.45 -16.64 4.76
C LEU A 90 9.12 -17.01 6.09
N GLN A 91 8.33 -17.43 7.08
CA GLN A 91 8.80 -17.87 8.38
C GLN A 91 9.70 -19.12 8.27
N GLU A 92 9.31 -20.10 7.45
CA GLU A 92 10.12 -21.30 7.14
C GLU A 92 11.49 -20.95 6.54
N LYS A 93 11.58 -19.80 5.86
CA LYS A 93 12.82 -19.29 5.25
C LYS A 93 13.63 -18.40 6.18
N GLY A 94 13.19 -18.22 7.43
CA GLY A 94 13.86 -17.36 8.40
C GLY A 94 13.76 -15.87 8.07
N VAL A 95 12.78 -15.47 7.25
CA VAL A 95 12.49 -14.04 7.03
C VAL A 95 11.94 -13.46 8.33
N GLN A 96 12.45 -12.30 8.72
CA GLN A 96 11.88 -11.55 9.84
C GLN A 96 10.53 -10.99 9.42
N ILE A 97 9.52 -11.27 10.24
CA ILE A 97 8.13 -10.84 10.02
C ILE A 97 7.74 -10.03 11.26
N ASP A 98 7.16 -8.85 11.07
CA ASP A 98 6.59 -8.10 12.19
C ASP A 98 5.42 -8.90 12.79
N PRO A 99 5.27 -9.05 14.11
CA PRO A 99 4.12 -9.76 14.68
C PRO A 99 2.78 -9.00 14.50
N HIS A 100 2.81 -7.70 14.20
CA HIS A 100 1.62 -6.86 14.03
C HIS A 100 0.76 -7.33 12.85
N ARG A 101 -0.55 -7.43 13.08
CA ARG A 101 -1.55 -7.83 12.09
C ARG A 101 -2.72 -6.88 12.20
N GLU A 102 -3.28 -6.53 11.05
CA GLU A 102 -4.53 -5.80 11.00
C GLU A 102 -5.56 -6.60 10.21
N ASP A 103 -6.78 -6.65 10.75
CA ASP A 103 -7.91 -7.32 10.15
C ASP A 103 -9.09 -6.34 10.15
N TYR A 104 -9.51 -5.95 8.96
CA TYR A 104 -10.59 -5.01 8.72
C TYR A 104 -11.59 -5.61 7.75
N ASP A 105 -12.81 -5.07 7.72
CA ASP A 105 -13.86 -5.49 6.79
C ASP A 105 -13.44 -5.39 5.30
N TYR A 106 -12.42 -4.58 5.00
CA TYR A 106 -11.88 -4.36 3.66
C TYR A 106 -10.56 -5.09 3.37
N GLY A 107 -9.98 -5.83 4.32
CA GLY A 107 -8.76 -6.61 4.09
C GLY A 107 -7.95 -6.94 5.32
N ARG A 108 -6.98 -7.85 5.13
CA ARG A 108 -6.00 -8.28 6.14
C ARG A 108 -4.59 -7.83 5.75
N PHE A 109 -3.80 -7.42 6.73
CA PHE A 109 -2.50 -6.80 6.52
C PHE A 109 -1.43 -7.37 7.47
N ALA A 110 -0.20 -7.45 6.96
CA ALA A 110 1.00 -7.85 7.68
C ALA A 110 2.22 -7.13 7.09
N TRP A 111 3.32 -7.07 7.85
CA TRP A 111 4.56 -6.34 7.53
C TRP A 111 5.78 -7.23 7.66
#